data_AF-A0A2B7ZYV1-F1
#
_entry.id   AF-A0A2B7ZYV1-F1
#
_cell.length_a   1.000
_cell.length_b   1.000
_cell.length_c   1.000
_cell.angle_alpha   90.00
_cell.angle_beta   90.00
_cell.angle_gamma   90.00
#
_symmetry.space_group_name_H-M   'P 1'
#
loop_
_entity.id
_entity.type
_entity.pdbx_description
1 polymer ?
#
loop_
_entity_poly.entity_id
_entity_poly.type
_entity_poly.pdbx_seq_one_letter_code
_entity_poly.pdbx_strand_id
1 'polypeptide(L)'
;KPSLSFRVRFRLNRSLTPRSSDNSSGGMDHAAVNWNFGKRQQWSLNVGKQSASLGSWEFEKNPAYEYQYSDFINSQTNIFLTAARLGHQVNENHAFYLQLHNTWNDNFETIHKARDYAINGLEAAKLPLGVYLAWTGNFFGNKLQTFYSYNVSQFAKNKTNQSVALGNK
;
A
#
# COMPACT_ATOMS: atom_id res chain seq x y z
N LYS A 1 -11.70 23.58 -9.19
CA LYS A 1 -12.15 23.30 -7.80
C LYS A 1 -11.45 22.04 -7.32
N PRO A 2 -10.94 21.99 -6.08
CA PRO A 2 -10.44 20.74 -5.50
C PRO A 2 -11.58 19.73 -5.36
N SER A 3 -11.27 18.43 -5.49
CA SER A 3 -12.25 17.36 -5.29
C SER A 3 -11.87 16.55 -4.05
N LEU A 4 -12.80 16.40 -3.12
CA LEU A 4 -12.67 15.55 -1.95
C LEU A 4 -13.55 14.30 -2.15
N SER A 5 -13.00 13.13 -1.89
CA SER A 5 -13.75 11.87 -1.89
C SER A 5 -13.24 10.93 -0.80
N PHE A 6 -14.01 9.92 -0.44
CA PHE A 6 -13.60 8.91 0.53
C PHE A 6 -13.97 7.52 0.03
N ARG A 7 -13.25 6.50 0.51
CA ARG A 7 -13.53 5.09 0.22
C ARG A 7 -13.39 4.28 1.48
N VAL A 8 -14.43 3.47 1.77
CA VAL A 8 -14.42 2.46 2.83
C VAL A 8 -14.74 1.11 2.20
N ARG A 9 -13.99 0.07 2.56
CA ARG A 9 -14.20 -1.31 2.11
C ARG A 9 -13.95 -2.29 3.24
N PHE A 10 -14.96 -3.10 3.54
CA PHE A 10 -14.91 -4.19 4.51
C PHE A 10 -15.13 -5.54 3.84
N ARG A 11 -14.49 -6.57 4.37
CA ARG A 11 -14.75 -7.98 4.11
C ARG A 11 -15.57 -8.55 5.25
N LEU A 12 -16.85 -8.82 4.99
CA LEU A 12 -17.79 -9.29 6.01
C LEU A 12 -17.55 -10.75 6.44
N ASN A 13 -16.77 -11.50 5.66
CA ASN A 13 -16.38 -12.88 5.96
C ASN A 13 -15.03 -12.99 6.70
N ARG A 14 -14.51 -11.88 7.24
CA ARG A 14 -13.24 -11.84 7.99
C ARG A 14 -13.47 -11.32 9.40
N SER A 15 -12.58 -11.74 10.32
CA SER A 15 -12.63 -11.27 11.71
C SER A 15 -12.54 -9.75 11.77
N LEU A 16 -13.39 -9.15 12.60
CA LEU A 16 -13.38 -7.72 12.86
C LEU A 16 -12.44 -7.31 14.01
N THR A 17 -11.75 -8.27 14.64
CA THR A 17 -10.80 -8.01 15.74
C THR A 17 -9.83 -6.89 15.37
N PRO A 18 -9.66 -5.87 16.23
CA PRO A 18 -8.71 -4.80 16.00
C PRO A 18 -7.28 -5.32 15.90
N ARG A 19 -6.53 -4.76 14.96
CA ARG A 19 -5.11 -5.04 14.75
C ARG A 19 -4.26 -4.21 15.70
N SER A 20 -3.15 -4.78 16.14
CA SER A 20 -2.41 -4.26 17.30
C SER A 20 -1.61 -2.98 17.04
N SER A 21 -1.29 -2.64 15.78
CA SER A 21 -0.51 -1.43 15.45
C SER A 21 -1.36 -0.26 14.98
N ASP A 22 -2.41 -0.50 14.19
CA ASP A 22 -3.23 0.57 13.60
C ASP A 22 -4.66 0.62 14.17
N ASN A 23 -4.99 -0.27 15.11
CA ASN A 23 -6.33 -0.45 15.69
C ASN A 23 -7.43 -0.67 14.64
N SER A 24 -7.05 -1.01 13.41
CA SER A 24 -7.98 -1.23 12.31
C SER A 24 -8.58 -2.62 12.41
N SER A 25 -9.83 -2.75 12.00
CA SER A 25 -10.48 -4.05 11.93
C SER A 25 -9.74 -4.99 10.97
N GLY A 26 -9.55 -6.26 11.36
CA GLY A 26 -8.91 -7.27 10.50
C GLY A 26 -9.63 -7.50 9.16
N GLY A 27 -10.92 -7.15 9.07
CA GLY A 27 -11.71 -7.18 7.84
C GLY A 27 -11.72 -5.88 7.05
N MET A 28 -11.06 -4.82 7.52
CA MET A 28 -10.97 -3.53 6.81
C MET A 28 -9.85 -3.55 5.77
N ASP A 29 -10.19 -3.33 4.50
CA ASP A 29 -9.21 -3.20 3.42
C ASP A 29 -8.91 -1.73 3.09
N HIS A 30 -9.95 -0.89 3.03
CA HIS A 30 -9.80 0.53 2.76
C HIS A 30 -10.62 1.36 3.73
N ALA A 31 -10.04 2.45 4.20
CA ALA A 31 -10.71 3.51 4.94
C ALA A 31 -9.84 4.76 4.78
N ALA A 32 -10.01 5.45 3.65
CA ALA A 32 -9.15 6.57 3.29
C ALA A 32 -9.92 7.73 2.65
N VAL A 33 -9.41 8.93 2.89
CA VAL A 33 -9.85 10.18 2.26
C VAL A 33 -8.88 10.53 1.14
N ASN A 34 -9.42 10.98 0.01
CA ASN A 34 -8.69 11.44 -1.17
C ASN A 34 -8.97 12.91 -1.41
N TRP A 35 -7.93 13.67 -1.69
CA TRP A 35 -8.02 15.07 -2.05
C TRP A 35 -7.20 15.35 -3.30
N ASN A 36 -7.86 15.76 -4.39
CA ASN A 36 -7.16 16.21 -5.59
C ASN A 36 -7.15 17.74 -5.65
N PHE A 37 -5.99 18.31 -5.95
CA PHE A 37 -5.76 19.75 -5.91
C PHE A 37 -4.75 20.20 -6.97
N GLY A 38 -4.59 21.53 -7.10
CA GLY A 38 -3.81 22.17 -8.16
C GLY A 38 -4.68 22.71 -9.31
N LYS A 39 -4.10 23.58 -10.14
CA LYS A 39 -4.81 24.25 -11.25
C LYS A 39 -5.42 23.25 -12.24
N ARG A 40 -4.76 22.11 -12.44
CA ARG A 40 -5.19 21.02 -13.33
C ARG A 40 -5.57 19.75 -12.57
N GLN A 41 -5.80 19.84 -11.25
CA GLN A 41 -5.97 18.68 -10.36
C GLN A 41 -4.82 17.66 -10.44
N GLN A 42 -3.61 18.15 -10.73
CA GLN A 42 -2.45 17.29 -10.97
C GLN A 42 -1.81 16.73 -9.69
N TRP A 43 -2.26 17.17 -8.51
CA TRP A 43 -1.81 16.64 -7.24
C TRP A 43 -2.93 15.84 -6.58
N SER A 44 -2.57 14.74 -5.95
CA SER A 44 -3.49 13.92 -5.16
C SER A 44 -2.88 13.60 -3.80
N LEU A 45 -3.70 13.66 -2.75
CA LEU A 45 -3.33 13.23 -1.40
C LEU A 45 -4.34 12.18 -0.94
N ASN A 46 -3.87 10.97 -0.64
CA ASN A 46 -4.66 9.92 -0.02
C ASN A 46 -4.14 9.61 1.39
N VAL A 47 -4.99 9.71 2.40
CA VAL A 47 -4.62 9.44 3.80
C VAL A 47 -5.62 8.47 4.42
N GLY A 48 -5.10 7.43 5.08
CA GLY A 48 -5.87 6.42 5.80
C GLY A 48 -5.43 5.01 5.45
N LYS A 49 -6.33 4.04 5.66
CA LYS A 49 -6.08 2.64 5.28
C LYS A 49 -6.27 2.47 3.78
N GLN A 50 -5.21 2.04 3.11
CA GLN A 50 -5.14 1.98 1.65
C GLN A 50 -4.20 0.85 1.21
N SER A 51 -4.20 0.51 -0.08
CA SER A 51 -3.25 -0.46 -0.61
C SER A 51 -1.83 0.11 -0.66
N ALA A 52 -0.87 -0.75 -0.40
CA ALA A 52 0.53 -0.50 -0.71
C ALA A 52 0.71 -0.27 -2.23
N SER A 53 1.61 0.63 -2.60
CA SER A 53 1.90 0.95 -4.01
C SER A 53 2.78 -0.12 -4.66
N LEU A 54 2.33 -1.38 -4.63
CA LEU A 54 3.10 -2.58 -5.00
C LEU A 54 3.39 -2.74 -6.51
N GLY A 55 3.25 -1.70 -7.32
CA GLY A 55 3.58 -1.80 -8.74
C GLY A 55 2.75 -2.87 -9.49
N SER A 56 1.56 -3.19 -9.00
CA SER A 56 0.69 -4.22 -9.58
C SER A 56 -0.64 -3.61 -9.97
N TRP A 57 -1.09 -3.93 -11.18
CA TRP A 57 -2.38 -3.52 -11.74
C TRP A 57 -3.56 -4.31 -11.15
N GLU A 58 -3.30 -5.40 -10.41
CA GLU A 58 -4.30 -6.28 -9.78
C GLU A 58 -5.04 -5.64 -8.60
N PHE A 59 -4.65 -4.44 -8.15
CA PHE A 59 -5.35 -3.71 -7.08
C PHE A 59 -6.09 -2.47 -7.55
N GLU A 60 -5.93 -2.07 -8.82
CA GLU A 60 -6.76 -1.01 -9.40
C GLU A 60 -8.14 -1.52 -9.82
N LYS A 61 -8.25 -2.81 -10.17
CA LYS A 61 -9.54 -3.46 -10.41
C LYS A 61 -10.25 -3.74 -9.09
N ASN A 62 -11.57 -3.61 -9.10
CA ASN A 62 -12.38 -3.96 -7.94
C ASN A 62 -12.26 -5.49 -7.73
N PRO A 63 -11.91 -5.96 -6.51
CA PRO A 63 -11.81 -7.39 -6.16
C PRO A 63 -13.00 -8.25 -6.56
N ALA A 64 -14.19 -7.65 -6.73
CA ALA A 64 -15.37 -8.34 -7.24
C ALA A 64 -15.18 -8.92 -8.65
N TYR A 65 -14.19 -8.45 -9.42
CA TYR A 65 -13.94 -8.85 -10.81
C TYR A 65 -12.62 -9.63 -10.99
N GLU A 66 -11.93 -9.99 -9.91
CA GLU A 66 -10.65 -10.71 -9.97
C GLU A 66 -10.78 -12.02 -9.18
N TYR A 67 -10.93 -13.13 -9.90
CA TYR A 67 -11.25 -14.45 -9.34
C TYR A 67 -10.01 -15.17 -8.76
N GLN A 68 -8.82 -14.80 -9.23
CA GLN A 68 -7.52 -15.27 -8.73
C GLN A 68 -6.53 -14.11 -8.76
N TYR A 69 -5.93 -13.81 -7.61
CA TYR A 69 -4.73 -12.97 -7.56
C TYR A 69 -3.50 -13.80 -7.93
N SER A 70 -2.44 -13.15 -8.43
CA SER A 70 -1.16 -13.83 -8.63
C SER A 70 -0.65 -14.47 -7.34
N ASP A 71 0.14 -15.56 -7.44
CA ASP A 71 0.74 -16.24 -6.28
C ASP A 71 1.58 -15.30 -5.41
N PHE A 72 2.10 -14.22 -6.00
CA PHE A 72 2.77 -13.14 -5.30
C PHE A 72 1.85 -12.48 -4.25
N ILE A 73 0.58 -12.20 -4.58
CA ILE A 73 -0.40 -11.60 -3.66
C ILE A 73 -0.87 -12.60 -2.59
N ASN A 74 -0.97 -13.88 -2.94
CA ASN A 74 -1.25 -14.92 -1.95
C ASN A 74 -0.11 -15.06 -0.91
N SER A 75 1.14 -14.79 -1.31
CA SER A 75 2.30 -14.75 -0.42
C SER A 75 2.42 -13.43 0.37
N GLN A 76 1.87 -12.33 -0.15
CA GLN A 76 1.97 -11.00 0.46
C GLN A 76 0.88 -10.79 1.52
N THR A 77 1.18 -11.23 2.73
CA THR A 77 0.18 -11.31 3.82
C THR A 77 -0.32 -9.97 4.39
N ASN A 78 0.21 -8.82 3.95
CA ASN A 78 -0.19 -7.50 4.45
C ASN A 78 -0.07 -6.38 3.39
N ILE A 79 -1.11 -6.22 2.57
CA ILE A 79 -1.14 -5.28 1.43
C ILE A 79 -1.91 -3.98 1.76
N PHE A 80 -2.88 -4.05 2.68
CA PHE A 80 -3.65 -2.88 3.11
C PHE A 80 -3.01 -2.27 4.34
N LEU A 81 -2.40 -1.10 4.17
CA LEU A 81 -1.58 -0.41 5.15
C LEU A 81 -2.25 0.91 5.55
N THR A 82 -1.94 1.37 6.76
CA THR A 82 -2.22 2.75 7.15
C THR A 82 -1.10 3.62 6.57
N ALA A 83 -1.47 4.51 5.65
CA ALA A 83 -0.51 5.27 4.88
C ALA A 83 -1.00 6.68 4.54
N ALA A 84 -0.05 7.52 4.16
CA ALA A 84 -0.28 8.79 3.47
C ALA A 84 0.46 8.75 2.12
N ARG A 85 -0.26 8.99 1.03
CA ARG A 85 0.27 8.96 -0.33
C ARG A 85 0.06 10.31 -1.01
N LEU A 86 1.16 10.92 -1.45
CA LEU A 86 1.16 12.07 -2.34
C LEU A 86 1.38 11.59 -3.78
N GLY A 87 0.51 11.98 -4.70
CA GLY A 87 0.64 11.72 -6.13
C GLY A 87 0.80 13.00 -6.93
N HIS A 88 1.59 12.93 -7.99
CA HIS A 88 1.81 14.02 -8.95
C HIS A 88 1.65 13.51 -10.38
N GLN A 89 0.64 14.00 -11.10
CA GLN A 89 0.44 13.77 -12.52
C GLN A 89 1.30 14.76 -13.31
N VAL A 90 2.37 14.28 -13.94
CA VAL A 90 3.30 15.12 -14.71
C VAL A 90 2.68 15.54 -16.03
N ASN A 91 2.04 14.59 -16.71
CA ASN A 91 1.27 14.79 -17.94
C ASN A 91 0.24 13.65 -18.06
N GLU A 92 -0.52 13.59 -19.16
CA GLU A 92 -1.57 12.57 -19.36
C GLU A 92 -1.05 11.12 -19.34
N ASN A 93 0.26 10.92 -19.55
CA ASN A 93 0.88 9.60 -19.66
C ASN A 93 1.67 9.19 -18.42
N HIS A 94 2.09 10.11 -17.57
CA HIS A 94 3.01 9.81 -16.47
C HIS A 94 2.58 10.42 -15.14
N ALA A 95 2.62 9.60 -14.09
CA ALA A 95 2.43 10.04 -12.71
C ALA A 95 3.46 9.41 -11.77
N PHE A 96 3.77 10.14 -10.69
CA PHE A 96 4.63 9.68 -9.61
C PHE A 96 3.86 9.67 -8.29
N TYR A 97 4.21 8.74 -7.41
CA TYR A 97 3.62 8.61 -6.09
C TYR A 97 4.70 8.40 -5.03
N LEU A 98 4.56 9.12 -3.92
CA LEU A 98 5.32 8.93 -2.70
C LEU A 98 4.34 8.47 -1.61
N GLN A 99 4.55 7.29 -1.04
CA GLN A 99 3.67 6.74 -0.01
C GLN A 99 4.46 6.40 1.25
N LEU A 100 4.16 7.09 2.35
CA LEU A 100 4.64 6.75 3.69
C LEU A 100 3.62 5.80 4.34
N HIS A 101 4.08 4.70 4.93
CA HIS A 101 3.21 3.66 5.47
C HIS A 101 3.77 3.02 6.74
N ASN A 102 2.90 2.41 7.56
CA ASN A 102 3.32 1.45 8.58
C ASN A 102 3.89 0.18 7.92
N THR A 103 4.90 -0.45 8.51
CA THR A 103 5.43 -1.71 7.96
C THR A 103 4.46 -2.87 8.10
N TRP A 104 3.67 -2.88 9.18
CA TRP A 104 2.64 -3.88 9.41
C TRP A 104 1.46 -3.35 10.23
N ASN A 105 0.31 -3.99 10.08
CA ASN A 105 -0.90 -3.66 10.86
C ASN A 105 -0.85 -4.18 12.30
N ASP A 106 0.08 -5.09 12.59
CA ASP A 106 0.32 -5.71 13.90
C ASP A 106 1.72 -5.36 14.37
N ASN A 107 1.92 -5.29 15.68
CA ASN A 107 3.22 -4.99 16.25
C ASN A 107 4.21 -6.16 16.07
N PHE A 108 5.49 -5.86 16.28
CA PHE A 108 6.60 -6.80 16.11
C PHE A 108 6.43 -8.11 16.87
N GLU A 109 6.11 -8.04 18.17
CA GLU A 109 5.96 -9.23 19.01
C GLU A 109 4.75 -10.08 18.60
N THR A 110 3.62 -9.45 18.31
CA THR A 110 2.39 -10.12 17.89
C THR A 110 2.63 -10.93 16.62
N ILE A 111 3.37 -10.39 15.65
CA ILE A 111 3.69 -11.12 14.42
C ILE A 111 4.65 -12.28 14.68
N HIS A 112 5.72 -12.06 15.45
CA HIS A 112 6.70 -13.12 15.73
C HIS A 112 6.03 -14.29 16.45
N LYS A 113 5.19 -14.01 17.46
CA LYS A 113 4.40 -15.03 18.17
C LYS A 113 3.40 -15.73 17.24
N ALA A 114 2.65 -14.98 16.42
CA ALA A 114 1.64 -15.56 15.53
C ALA A 114 2.21 -16.39 14.37
N ARG A 115 3.49 -16.19 14.02
CA ARG A 115 4.18 -16.89 12.92
C ARG A 115 5.19 -17.94 13.41
N ASP A 116 5.31 -18.12 14.72
CA ASP A 116 6.33 -18.96 15.34
C ASP A 116 7.75 -18.60 14.86
N TYR A 117 7.99 -17.30 14.66
CA TYR A 117 9.30 -16.79 14.28
C TYR A 117 10.13 -16.51 15.53
N ALA A 118 11.28 -17.18 15.62
CA ALA A 118 12.24 -16.91 16.67
C ALA A 118 12.72 -15.45 16.60
N ILE A 119 12.62 -14.73 17.72
CA ILE A 119 13.02 -13.32 17.80
C ILE A 119 14.54 -13.18 17.60
N ASN A 120 15.36 -14.18 17.95
CA ASN A 120 16.79 -14.25 17.65
C ASN A 120 17.59 -12.96 17.94
N GLY A 121 17.26 -12.27 19.05
CA GLY A 121 17.89 -11.00 19.43
C GLY A 121 17.49 -9.80 18.56
N LEU A 122 16.49 -9.92 17.70
CA LEU A 122 15.88 -8.81 16.99
C LEU A 122 15.01 -7.99 17.94
N GLU A 123 15.13 -6.67 17.85
CA GLU A 123 14.28 -5.74 18.57
C GLU A 123 13.36 -5.03 17.58
N ALA A 124 12.19 -4.60 18.04
CA ALA A 124 11.30 -3.76 17.23
C ALA A 124 11.97 -2.43 16.86
N ALA A 125 11.75 -1.94 15.64
CA ALA A 125 12.16 -0.59 15.28
C ALA A 125 11.36 0.45 16.10
N LYS A 126 12.01 1.54 16.51
CA LYS A 126 11.35 2.64 17.24
C LYS A 126 10.20 3.28 16.43
N LEU A 127 10.37 3.36 15.12
CA LEU A 127 9.38 3.84 14.16
C LEU A 127 9.27 2.81 13.03
N PRO A 128 8.37 1.82 13.14
CA PRO A 128 8.20 0.78 12.13
C PRO A 128 7.44 1.33 10.92
N LEU A 129 8.14 2.10 10.09
CA LEU A 129 7.61 2.74 8.89
C LEU A 129 8.36 2.28 7.62
N GLY A 130 7.73 2.53 6.49
CA GLY A 130 8.34 2.39 5.17
C GLY A 130 7.86 3.46 4.20
N VAL A 131 8.57 3.54 3.08
CA VAL A 131 8.31 4.47 2.00
C VAL A 131 8.29 3.71 0.68
N TYR A 132 7.23 3.90 -0.10
CA TYR A 132 7.21 3.57 -1.52
C TYR A 132 7.48 4.82 -2.35
N LEU A 133 8.34 4.66 -3.35
CA LEU A 133 8.40 5.50 -4.54
C LEU A 133 7.79 4.71 -5.69
N ALA A 134 6.83 5.30 -6.38
CA ALA A 134 6.09 4.64 -7.45
C ALA A 134 5.96 5.55 -8.67
N TRP A 135 5.92 4.93 -9.84
CA TRP A 135 5.75 5.59 -11.13
C TRP A 135 4.81 4.78 -12.01
N THR A 136 3.88 5.48 -12.66
CA THR A 136 3.05 4.93 -13.72
C THR A 136 3.35 5.61 -15.04
N GLY A 137 3.37 4.83 -16.12
CA GLY A 137 3.70 5.31 -17.45
C GLY A 137 2.86 4.64 -18.53
N ASN A 138 2.25 5.44 -19.39
CA ASN A 138 1.49 5.02 -20.56
C ASN A 138 2.30 5.29 -21.84
N PHE A 139 2.59 4.25 -22.60
CA PHE A 139 3.41 4.32 -23.80
C PHE A 139 2.64 3.90 -25.05
N PHE A 140 3.07 4.43 -26.20
CA PHE A 140 2.58 4.06 -27.54
C PHE A 140 1.04 4.08 -27.69
N GLY A 141 0.38 5.07 -27.08
CA GLY A 141 -1.08 5.15 -27.07
C GLY A 141 -1.73 4.06 -26.22
N ASN A 142 -1.20 3.84 -25.01
CA ASN A 142 -1.65 2.82 -24.05
C ASN A 142 -1.43 1.36 -24.47
N LYS A 143 -0.59 1.10 -25.49
CA LYS A 143 -0.21 -0.28 -25.86
C LYS A 143 0.76 -0.92 -24.87
N LEU A 144 1.41 -0.11 -24.04
CA LEU A 144 2.23 -0.56 -22.92
C LEU A 144 1.95 0.36 -21.74
N GLN A 145 1.47 -0.21 -20.64
CA GLN A 145 1.24 0.52 -19.39
C GLN A 145 2.10 -0.08 -18.28
N THR A 146 2.90 0.78 -17.66
CA THR A 146 3.86 0.43 -16.62
C THR A 146 3.37 0.93 -15.26
N PHE A 147 3.58 0.14 -14.22
CA PHE A 147 3.46 0.57 -12.83
C PHE A 147 4.63 -0.03 -12.06
N TYR A 148 5.65 0.79 -11.83
CA TYR A 148 6.86 0.37 -11.14
C TYR A 148 6.93 1.00 -9.77
N SER A 149 7.47 0.27 -8.80
CA SER A 149 7.70 0.82 -7.48
C SER A 149 8.93 0.24 -6.80
N TYR A 150 9.45 1.03 -5.87
CA TYR A 150 10.54 0.69 -4.97
C TYR A 150 10.12 1.00 -3.54
N ASN A 151 10.32 0.04 -2.64
CA ASN A 151 10.07 0.18 -1.22
C ASN A 151 11.37 0.16 -0.43
N VAL A 152 11.41 0.99 0.62
CA VAL A 152 12.33 0.81 1.74
C VAL A 152 11.53 0.86 3.02
N SER A 153 11.72 -0.12 3.89
CA SER A 153 11.02 -0.20 5.17
C SER A 153 11.90 -0.77 6.28
N GLN A 154 11.54 -0.49 7.52
CA GLN A 154 12.27 -1.01 8.68
C GLN A 154 11.29 -1.49 9.74
N PHE A 155 11.19 -2.80 9.93
CA PHE A 155 10.33 -3.39 10.96
C PHE A 155 11.10 -3.77 12.23
N ALA A 156 12.30 -4.33 12.06
CA ALA A 156 13.25 -4.60 13.15
C ALA A 156 14.31 -3.49 13.23
N LYS A 157 14.80 -3.22 14.44
CA LYS A 157 15.86 -2.25 14.70
C LYS A 157 17.12 -2.62 13.91
N ASN A 158 17.67 -1.64 13.19
CA ASN A 158 18.87 -1.78 12.35
C ASN A 158 18.74 -2.84 11.24
N LYS A 159 17.52 -3.18 10.81
CA LYS A 159 17.27 -4.12 9.69
C LYS A 159 16.39 -3.46 8.63
N THR A 160 16.99 -3.14 7.50
CA THR A 160 16.30 -2.51 6.37
C THR A 160 15.80 -3.58 5.40
N ASN A 161 14.52 -3.49 5.05
CA ASN A 161 13.89 -4.25 3.99
C ASN A 161 13.79 -3.37 2.74
N GLN A 162 14.04 -3.96 1.58
CA GLN A 162 13.89 -3.29 0.30
C GLN A 162 13.12 -4.19 -0.66
N SER A 163 12.30 -3.61 -1.52
CA SER A 163 11.64 -4.37 -2.59
C SER A 163 11.47 -3.53 -3.84
N VAL A 164 11.48 -4.19 -4.99
CA VAL A 164 11.18 -3.61 -6.30
C VAL A 164 10.02 -4.40 -6.89
N ALA A 165 9.05 -3.70 -7.46
CA ALA A 165 7.96 -4.30 -8.22
C ALA A 165 7.85 -3.66 -9.61
N LEU A 166 7.72 -4.49 -10.64
CA LEU A 166 7.68 -4.07 -12.04
C LEU A 166 6.42 -4.63 -12.73
N GLY A 167 5.32 -3.90 -12.69
CA GLY A 167 4.07 -4.29 -13.36
C GLY A 167 3.98 -3.73 -14.77
N ASN A 168 3.56 -4.57 -15.71
CA ASN A 168 3.32 -4.21 -17.11
C ASN A 168 2.00 -4.82 -17.59
N LYS A 169 1.27 -4.11 -18.44
CA LYS A 169 0.12 -4.65 -19.19
C LYS A 169 -0.01 -4.00 -20.56
#